data_AF-R8BHT3-F1
#
_entry.id   AF-R8BHT3-F1
#
_cell.length_a   1.000
_cell.length_b   1.000
_cell.length_c   1.000
_cell.angle_alpha   90.00
_cell.angle_beta   90.00
_cell.angle_gamma   90.00
#
_symmetry.space_group_name_H-M   'P 1'
#
loop_
_entity.id
_entity.type
_entity.pdbx_description
1 polymer ?
#
loop_
_entity_poly.entity_id
_entity_poly.type
_entity_poly.pdbx_seq_one_letter_code
_entity_poly.pdbx_strand_id
1 'polypeptide(L)'
;MINISGSLDRLQKSLPRFAVGKRDNKIAFAFWSCLQLESDILAELNLHPSGLLAYEEAIPWPDANWVIKEFELSDAVVHSYLAQLYLRKRLNDIHGLLYDPAKQKAMMLDVPEDKSIIDHIEQVLLHETSWLHPSYQFSPEDPPSKDILAARIRAKFWGAQNITYRPFIRQILYFSYNRRNIMQSPQAITGDISNDGSVPHINPTARTVTDIHPSILEYAKNGINALIKSTEAFHNLEDKRFIITNVFGTAHA
;
A
#
# COMPACT_ATOMS: atom_id res chain seq x y z
N MET A 1 -36.32 -7.98 -8.76
CA MET A 1 -35.08 -8.71 -8.38
C MET A 1 -34.04 -8.44 -9.43
N ILE A 2 -33.01 -7.67 -9.09
CA ILE A 2 -31.91 -7.34 -9.99
C ILE A 2 -31.08 -8.62 -10.16
N ASN A 3 -31.03 -9.16 -11.37
CA ASN A 3 -30.27 -10.37 -11.68
C ASN A 3 -28.78 -10.02 -11.72
N ILE A 4 -28.12 -10.10 -10.55
CA ILE A 4 -26.71 -9.72 -10.34
C ILE A 4 -25.77 -10.80 -10.89
N SER A 5 -26.17 -12.08 -10.90
CA SER A 5 -25.33 -13.20 -11.33
C SER A 5 -24.96 -13.14 -12.82
N GLY A 6 -25.93 -12.83 -13.69
CA GLY A 6 -25.68 -12.72 -15.14
C GLY A 6 -24.80 -11.52 -15.55
N SER A 7 -24.67 -10.52 -14.66
CA SER A 7 -23.78 -9.36 -14.88
C SER A 7 -22.34 -9.66 -14.47
N LEU A 8 -22.14 -10.48 -13.43
CA LEU A 8 -20.82 -10.89 -12.93
C LEU A 8 -20.15 -11.90 -13.87
N ASP A 9 -20.91 -12.83 -14.46
CA ASP A 9 -20.37 -13.84 -15.38
C ASP A 9 -19.89 -13.25 -16.72
N ARG A 10 -20.48 -12.13 -17.17
CA ARG A 10 -20.03 -11.40 -18.38
C ARG A 10 -18.77 -10.60 -18.13
N LEU A 11 -18.54 -10.19 -16.89
CA LEU A 11 -17.31 -9.54 -16.52
C LEU A 11 -16.18 -10.57 -16.65
N GLN A 12 -16.22 -11.75 -16.05
CA GLN A 12 -15.08 -12.69 -16.02
C GLN A 12 -14.41 -13.15 -17.35
N LYS A 13 -15.02 -13.01 -18.53
CA LYS A 13 -14.47 -13.55 -19.79
C LYS A 13 -13.94 -12.43 -20.69
N SER A 14 -12.61 -12.28 -20.68
CA SER A 14 -11.81 -11.29 -21.46
C SER A 14 -12.08 -9.82 -21.11
N LEU A 15 -11.96 -9.46 -19.82
CA LEU A 15 -12.33 -8.14 -19.33
C LEU A 15 -11.60 -7.00 -20.05
N PRO A 16 -12.33 -6.02 -20.62
CA PRO A 16 -11.75 -4.69 -20.78
C PRO A 16 -11.26 -4.22 -19.40
N ARG A 17 -10.10 -3.56 -19.35
CA ARG A 17 -9.53 -2.97 -18.11
C ARG A 17 -10.54 -2.06 -17.38
N PHE A 18 -11.61 -1.62 -18.07
CA PHE A 18 -12.62 -0.69 -17.60
C PHE A 18 -14.04 -1.24 -17.86
N ALA A 19 -14.98 -0.86 -16.99
CA ALA A 19 -16.39 -1.21 -17.15
C ALA A 19 -16.97 -0.63 -18.46
N VAL A 20 -17.79 -1.41 -19.17
CA VAL A 20 -18.35 -1.02 -20.46
C VAL A 20 -19.83 -0.66 -20.30
N GLY A 21 -20.19 0.56 -20.69
CA GLY A 21 -21.57 1.03 -20.64
C GLY A 21 -22.00 1.60 -19.27
N LYS A 22 -23.12 2.34 -19.28
CA LYS A 22 -23.54 3.19 -18.16
C LYS A 22 -23.88 2.39 -16.89
N ARG A 23 -24.55 1.25 -17.02
CA ARG A 23 -24.95 0.42 -15.88
C ARG A 23 -23.75 -0.23 -15.22
N ASP A 24 -22.84 -0.78 -16.01
CA ASP A 24 -21.68 -1.52 -15.50
C ASP A 24 -20.71 -0.55 -14.81
N ASN A 25 -20.53 0.66 -15.34
CA ASN A 25 -19.75 1.70 -14.68
C ASN A 25 -20.33 2.12 -13.33
N LYS A 26 -21.67 2.24 -13.19
CA LYS A 26 -22.31 2.50 -11.89
C LYS A 26 -22.01 1.38 -10.89
N ILE A 27 -22.11 0.13 -11.33
CA ILE A 27 -21.86 -1.04 -10.48
C ILE A 27 -20.38 -1.07 -10.07
N ALA A 28 -19.45 -0.90 -11.01
CA ALA A 28 -18.02 -0.88 -10.73
C ALA A 28 -17.66 0.26 -9.77
N PHE A 29 -18.13 1.49 -10.03
CA PHE A 29 -17.85 2.64 -9.17
C PHE A 29 -18.39 2.44 -7.75
N ALA A 30 -19.62 1.92 -7.60
CA ALA A 30 -20.21 1.60 -6.31
C ALA A 30 -19.43 0.48 -5.60
N PHE A 31 -19.06 -0.59 -6.30
CA PHE A 31 -18.27 -1.70 -5.75
C PHE A 31 -16.95 -1.20 -5.18
N TRP A 32 -16.15 -0.48 -5.97
CA TRP A 32 -14.84 0.00 -5.53
C TRP A 32 -14.95 1.03 -4.39
N SER A 33 -15.99 1.87 -4.40
CA SER A 33 -16.25 2.80 -3.30
C SER A 33 -16.57 2.06 -2.01
N CYS A 34 -17.47 1.07 -2.07
CA CYS A 34 -17.82 0.24 -0.91
C CYS A 34 -16.62 -0.57 -0.40
N LEU A 35 -15.84 -1.17 -1.31
CA LEU A 35 -14.65 -1.95 -0.93
C LEU A 35 -13.58 -1.09 -0.27
N GLN A 36 -13.34 0.13 -0.76
CA GLN A 36 -12.42 1.08 -0.13
C GLN A 36 -12.89 1.46 1.28
N LEU A 37 -14.16 1.83 1.44
CA LEU A 37 -14.74 2.20 2.73
C LEU A 37 -14.71 1.04 3.73
N GLU A 38 -15.11 -0.16 3.29
CA GLU A 38 -15.07 -1.36 4.11
C GLU A 38 -13.64 -1.67 4.56
N SER A 39 -12.67 -1.62 3.64
CA SER A 39 -11.26 -1.87 3.98
C SER A 39 -10.76 -0.90 5.05
N ASP A 40 -11.10 0.39 4.91
CA ASP A 40 -10.72 1.43 5.87
C ASP A 40 -11.39 1.20 7.25
N ILE A 41 -12.65 0.77 7.29
CA ILE A 41 -13.38 0.47 8.53
C ILE A 41 -12.82 -0.78 9.23
N LEU A 42 -12.57 -1.86 8.48
CA LEU A 42 -12.09 -3.14 9.02
C LEU A 42 -10.65 -3.04 9.56
N ALA A 43 -9.85 -2.10 9.05
CA ALA A 43 -8.53 -1.83 9.58
C ALA A 43 -8.55 -1.24 11.01
N GLU A 44 -9.68 -0.66 11.41
CA GLU A 44 -9.82 0.10 12.66
C GLU A 44 -10.74 -0.61 13.66
N LEU A 45 -11.76 -1.27 13.14
CA LEU A 45 -12.78 -1.95 13.93
C LEU A 45 -12.73 -3.44 13.64
N ASN A 46 -12.71 -4.25 14.70
CA ASN A 46 -12.79 -5.70 14.60
C ASN A 46 -14.22 -6.15 14.25
N LEU A 47 -14.62 -5.95 13.00
CA LEU A 47 -15.92 -6.31 12.46
C LEU A 47 -15.79 -7.46 11.45
N HIS A 48 -16.92 -8.09 11.15
CA HIS A 48 -16.95 -9.16 10.16
C HIS A 48 -16.95 -8.55 8.74
N PRO A 49 -16.08 -9.02 7.83
CA PRO A 49 -16.10 -8.57 6.44
C PRO A 49 -17.36 -9.05 5.72
N SER A 50 -17.90 -8.23 4.81
CA SER A 50 -19.10 -8.55 4.03
C SER A 50 -18.83 -9.52 2.88
N GLY A 51 -17.55 -9.82 2.60
CA GLY A 51 -17.11 -10.69 1.51
C GLY A 51 -16.88 -9.99 0.17
N LEU A 52 -16.95 -8.64 0.10
CA LEU A 52 -16.71 -7.89 -1.15
C LEU A 52 -15.31 -8.14 -1.72
N LEU A 53 -14.32 -8.32 -0.86
CA LEU A 53 -12.92 -8.57 -1.25
C LEU A 53 -12.78 -9.77 -2.19
N ALA A 54 -13.65 -10.79 -2.08
CA ALA A 54 -13.61 -11.97 -2.95
C ALA A 54 -13.88 -11.65 -4.44
N TYR A 55 -14.48 -10.50 -4.74
CA TYR A 55 -14.80 -10.06 -6.10
C TYR A 55 -13.80 -9.04 -6.66
N GLU A 56 -12.77 -8.66 -5.90
CA GLU A 56 -11.80 -7.62 -6.27
C GLU A 56 -11.15 -7.86 -7.64
N GLU A 57 -10.81 -9.11 -7.96
CA GLU A 57 -10.19 -9.47 -9.25
C GLU A 57 -11.21 -9.59 -10.40
N ALA A 58 -12.50 -9.74 -10.09
CA ALA A 58 -13.54 -9.96 -11.08
C ALA A 58 -14.20 -8.65 -11.56
N ILE A 59 -14.14 -7.59 -10.76
CA ILE A 59 -14.78 -6.31 -11.08
C ILE A 59 -13.77 -5.40 -11.82
N PRO A 60 -14.12 -4.86 -13.00
CA PRO A 60 -13.25 -3.94 -13.73
C PRO A 60 -13.18 -2.56 -13.05
N TRP A 61 -12.19 -1.77 -13.42
CA TRP A 61 -12.07 -0.38 -12.97
C TRP A 61 -13.22 0.48 -13.53
N PRO A 62 -13.70 1.49 -12.78
CA PRO A 62 -14.64 2.44 -13.34
C PRO A 62 -13.94 3.34 -14.37
N ASP A 63 -14.62 3.68 -15.46
CA ASP A 63 -14.13 4.63 -16.46
C ASP A 63 -14.14 6.05 -15.87
N ALA A 64 -12.95 6.65 -15.76
CA ALA A 64 -12.75 7.99 -15.21
C ALA A 64 -13.59 9.05 -15.94
N ASN A 65 -13.57 9.03 -17.28
CA ASN A 65 -14.29 10.00 -18.11
C ASN A 65 -15.80 9.87 -17.92
N TRP A 66 -16.27 8.64 -17.77
CA TRP A 66 -17.67 8.38 -17.48
C TRP A 66 -18.07 8.91 -16.10
N VAL A 67 -17.25 8.67 -15.06
CA VAL A 67 -17.53 9.15 -13.68
C VAL A 67 -17.56 10.69 -13.64
N ILE A 68 -16.58 11.34 -14.27
CA ILE A 68 -16.51 12.81 -14.40
C ILE A 68 -17.81 13.34 -15.00
N LYS A 69 -18.27 12.74 -16.10
CA LYS A 69 -19.46 13.21 -16.83
C LYS A 69 -20.78 12.92 -16.11
N GLU A 70 -20.95 11.72 -15.55
CA GLU A 70 -22.22 11.32 -14.93
C GLU A 70 -22.47 12.03 -13.60
N PHE A 71 -21.41 12.32 -12.83
CA PHE A 71 -21.51 12.94 -11.51
C PHE A 71 -21.03 14.39 -11.47
N GLU A 72 -20.65 14.97 -12.62
CA GLU A 72 -20.16 16.35 -12.75
C GLU A 72 -18.98 16.66 -11.79
N LEU A 73 -18.11 15.67 -11.59
CA LEU A 73 -16.96 15.77 -10.68
C LEU A 73 -15.75 16.36 -11.41
N SER A 74 -14.91 17.10 -10.68
CA SER A 74 -13.64 17.57 -11.24
C SER A 74 -12.71 16.40 -11.57
N ASP A 75 -11.93 16.56 -12.63
CA ASP A 75 -10.92 15.60 -13.06
C ASP A 75 -9.95 15.21 -11.93
N ALA A 76 -9.49 16.20 -11.16
CA ALA A 76 -8.63 16.01 -10.01
C ALA A 76 -9.24 15.06 -8.95
N VAL A 77 -10.52 15.25 -8.60
CA VAL A 77 -11.22 14.39 -7.63
C VAL A 77 -11.27 12.93 -8.11
N VAL A 78 -11.63 12.71 -9.37
CA VAL A 78 -11.77 11.35 -9.92
C VAL A 78 -10.40 10.67 -10.04
N HIS A 79 -9.38 11.37 -10.51
CA HIS A 79 -8.02 10.83 -10.56
C HIS A 79 -7.43 10.58 -9.18
N SER A 80 -7.73 11.42 -8.18
CA SER A 80 -7.35 11.15 -6.79
C SER A 80 -8.01 9.89 -6.26
N TYR A 81 -9.30 9.69 -6.53
CA TYR A 81 -10.02 8.49 -6.13
C TYR A 81 -9.40 7.23 -6.76
N LEU A 82 -9.16 7.23 -8.07
CA LEU A 82 -8.52 6.11 -8.77
C LEU A 82 -7.11 5.83 -8.24
N ALA A 83 -6.34 6.88 -7.96
CA ALA A 83 -5.01 6.75 -7.39
C ALA A 83 -5.03 6.08 -6.01
N GLN A 84 -5.99 6.45 -5.16
CA GLN A 84 -6.14 5.84 -3.84
C GLN A 84 -6.53 4.37 -3.91
N LEU A 85 -7.39 3.98 -4.85
CA LEU A 85 -7.73 2.58 -5.08
C LEU A 85 -6.53 1.78 -5.60
N TYR A 86 -5.76 2.37 -6.53
CA TYR A 86 -4.53 1.77 -7.04
C TYR A 86 -3.56 1.50 -5.88
N LEU A 87 -3.30 2.50 -5.03
CA LEU A 87 -2.46 2.36 -3.84
C LEU A 87 -2.98 1.29 -2.87
N ARG A 88 -4.30 1.16 -2.69
CA ARG A 88 -4.88 0.10 -1.83
C ARG A 88 -4.56 -1.29 -2.37
N LYS A 89 -4.82 -1.54 -3.66
CA LYS A 89 -4.55 -2.85 -4.27
C LYS A 89 -3.06 -3.20 -4.19
N ARG A 90 -2.23 -2.21 -4.46
CA ARG A 90 -0.78 -2.28 -4.33
C ARG A 90 -0.31 -2.60 -2.90
N LEU A 91 -0.87 -1.95 -1.88
CA LEU A 91 -0.58 -2.27 -0.49
C LEU A 91 -0.93 -3.72 -0.14
N ASN A 92 -2.05 -4.22 -0.64
CA ASN A 92 -2.44 -5.62 -0.47
C ASN A 92 -1.46 -6.59 -1.16
N ASP A 93 -0.95 -6.22 -2.34
CA ASP A 93 0.08 -6.97 -3.05
C ASP A 93 1.38 -7.05 -2.23
N ILE A 94 1.87 -5.90 -1.72
CA ILE A 94 3.04 -5.84 -0.83
C ILE A 94 2.86 -6.74 0.37
N HIS A 95 1.72 -6.62 1.05
CA HIS A 95 1.44 -7.40 2.24
C HIS A 95 1.45 -8.90 1.93
N GLY A 96 0.87 -9.31 0.79
CA GLY A 96 0.99 -10.68 0.31
C GLY A 96 2.45 -11.09 0.06
N LEU A 97 3.22 -10.26 -0.63
CA LEU A 97 4.63 -10.54 -0.94
C LEU A 97 5.53 -10.57 0.29
N LEU A 98 5.21 -9.85 1.37
CA LEU A 98 6.04 -9.84 2.58
C LEU A 98 5.67 -10.96 3.57
N TYR A 99 4.41 -11.38 3.60
CA TYR A 99 3.86 -12.20 4.68
C TYR A 99 3.21 -13.52 4.22
N ASP A 100 2.98 -13.73 2.92
CA ASP A 100 2.41 -14.97 2.38
C ASP A 100 3.50 -15.80 1.66
N PRO A 101 3.97 -16.92 2.27
CA PRO A 101 5.00 -17.77 1.68
C PRO A 101 4.62 -18.33 0.30
N ALA A 102 3.32 -18.56 0.04
CA ALA A 102 2.87 -19.09 -1.24
C ALA A 102 3.03 -18.04 -2.34
N LYS A 103 2.69 -16.78 -2.06
CA LYS A 103 2.88 -15.66 -2.99
C LYS A 103 4.36 -15.35 -3.21
N GLN A 104 5.18 -15.43 -2.17
CA GLN A 104 6.63 -15.27 -2.31
C GLN A 104 7.23 -16.32 -3.23
N LYS A 105 6.94 -17.59 -2.98
CA LYS A 105 7.46 -18.69 -3.82
C LYS A 105 7.02 -18.55 -5.27
N ALA A 106 5.76 -18.17 -5.52
CA ALA A 106 5.29 -17.91 -6.86
C ALA A 106 6.08 -16.77 -7.52
N MET A 107 6.37 -15.71 -6.79
CA MET A 107 7.07 -14.53 -7.30
C MET A 107 8.57 -14.76 -7.51
N MET A 108 9.23 -15.51 -6.64
CA MET A 108 10.66 -15.86 -6.75
C MET A 108 10.99 -16.71 -7.98
N LEU A 109 9.99 -17.29 -8.64
CA LEU A 109 10.19 -17.95 -9.96
C LEU A 109 10.43 -16.93 -11.09
N ASP A 110 9.96 -15.70 -10.93
CA ASP A 110 10.01 -14.64 -11.95
C ASP A 110 11.04 -13.54 -11.62
N VAL A 111 11.61 -13.53 -10.40
CA VAL A 111 12.62 -12.56 -9.96
C VAL A 111 14.03 -13.08 -10.28
N PRO A 112 14.91 -12.28 -10.92
CA PRO A 112 16.32 -12.64 -11.12
C PRO A 112 17.01 -13.05 -9.81
N GLU A 113 17.88 -14.06 -9.85
CA GLU A 113 18.56 -14.62 -8.66
C GLU A 113 19.36 -13.59 -7.85
N ASP A 114 19.72 -12.45 -8.45
CA ASP A 114 20.48 -11.36 -7.85
C ASP A 114 19.63 -10.27 -7.18
N LYS A 115 18.30 -10.32 -7.32
CA LYS A 115 17.38 -9.31 -6.79
C LYS A 115 16.55 -9.84 -5.62
N SER A 116 16.42 -9.01 -4.59
CA SER A 116 15.53 -9.32 -3.47
C SER A 116 14.08 -9.01 -3.83
N ILE A 117 13.15 -9.61 -3.08
CA ILE A 117 11.73 -9.26 -3.20
C ILE A 117 11.47 -7.78 -2.88
N ILE A 118 12.35 -7.15 -2.09
CA ILE A 118 12.29 -5.73 -1.76
C ILE A 118 12.62 -4.88 -2.98
N ASP A 119 13.62 -5.26 -3.77
CA ASP A 119 13.97 -4.52 -4.99
C ASP A 119 12.84 -4.59 -6.03
N HIS A 120 12.08 -5.68 -6.04
CA HIS A 120 10.87 -5.80 -6.84
C HIS A 120 9.74 -4.90 -6.30
N ILE A 121 9.50 -4.92 -4.99
CA ILE A 121 8.54 -4.02 -4.34
C ILE A 121 8.90 -2.55 -4.63
N GLU A 122 10.18 -2.19 -4.57
CA GLU A 122 10.68 -0.86 -4.91
C GLU A 122 10.38 -0.47 -6.36
N GLN A 123 10.62 -1.36 -7.31
CA GLN A 123 10.31 -1.12 -8.72
C GLN A 123 8.80 -0.95 -8.97
N VAL A 124 7.96 -1.74 -8.30
CA VAL A 124 6.51 -1.71 -8.53
C VAL A 124 5.83 -0.52 -7.86
N LEU A 125 6.42 0.02 -6.78
CA LEU A 125 5.69 0.92 -5.86
C LEU A 125 6.41 2.20 -5.48
N LEU A 126 7.74 2.21 -5.53
CA LEU A 126 8.55 3.22 -4.84
C LEU A 126 9.31 4.12 -5.80
N HIS A 127 9.52 3.69 -7.06
CA HIS A 127 10.36 4.43 -8.00
C HIS A 127 9.63 5.43 -8.91
N GLU A 128 8.33 5.25 -9.19
CA GLU A 128 7.64 6.15 -10.11
C GLU A 128 6.25 6.57 -9.62
N THR A 129 6.05 7.89 -9.52
CA THR A 129 4.72 8.51 -9.43
C THR A 129 4.11 8.75 -10.82
N SER A 130 4.70 8.21 -11.88
CA SER A 130 4.29 8.41 -13.29
C SER A 130 2.86 7.95 -13.57
N TRP A 131 2.37 6.98 -12.79
CA TRP A 131 0.99 6.50 -12.83
C TRP A 131 -0.03 7.46 -12.19
N LEU A 132 0.42 8.46 -11.41
CA LEU A 132 -0.44 9.52 -10.91
C LEU A 132 -0.75 10.53 -12.01
N HIS A 133 -1.97 11.07 -11.96
CA HIS A 133 -2.34 12.24 -12.77
C HIS A 133 -1.33 13.38 -12.53
N PRO A 134 -0.94 14.16 -13.56
CA PRO A 134 0.08 15.20 -13.44
C PRO A 134 -0.08 16.13 -12.24
N SER A 135 -1.32 16.48 -11.88
CA SER A 135 -1.61 17.34 -10.71
C SER A 135 -1.25 16.74 -9.34
N TYR A 136 -1.00 15.43 -9.26
CA TYR A 136 -0.67 14.72 -8.02
C TYR A 136 0.74 14.14 -8.01
N GLN A 137 1.50 14.27 -9.10
CA GLN A 137 2.90 13.87 -9.12
C GLN A 137 3.70 14.70 -8.12
N PHE A 138 4.68 14.07 -7.46
CA PHE A 138 5.50 14.74 -6.46
C PHE A 138 6.89 14.14 -6.39
N SER A 139 7.86 14.96 -6.00
CA SER A 139 9.21 14.51 -5.65
C SER A 139 9.32 14.21 -4.16
N PRO A 140 10.18 13.25 -3.74
CA PRO A 140 10.48 13.01 -2.32
C PRO A 140 10.88 14.26 -1.52
N GLU A 141 11.49 15.24 -2.19
CA GLU A 141 12.00 16.49 -1.65
C GLU A 141 10.93 17.60 -1.59
N ASP A 142 9.76 17.38 -2.19
CA ASP A 142 8.70 18.37 -2.19
C ASP A 142 8.22 18.68 -0.77
N PRO A 143 7.92 19.95 -0.43
CA PRO A 143 7.26 20.27 0.81
C PRO A 143 5.86 19.63 0.85
N PRO A 144 5.28 19.42 2.04
CA PRO A 144 3.92 18.89 2.17
C PRO A 144 2.90 19.71 1.37
N SER A 145 1.89 19.03 0.83
CA SER A 145 0.91 19.68 -0.04
C SER A 145 -0.07 20.53 0.75
N LYS A 146 -0.54 21.62 0.14
CA LYS A 146 -1.68 22.41 0.64
C LYS A 146 -3.04 21.84 0.24
N ASP A 147 -3.04 20.94 -0.76
CA ASP A 147 -4.24 20.26 -1.22
C ASP A 147 -4.44 18.95 -0.45
N ILE A 148 -5.64 18.76 0.09
CA ILE A 148 -5.99 17.59 0.92
C ILE A 148 -5.94 16.28 0.15
N LEU A 149 -6.29 16.29 -1.15
CA LEU A 149 -6.29 15.08 -1.97
C LEU A 149 -4.85 14.64 -2.27
N ALA A 150 -3.99 15.59 -2.63
CA ALA A 150 -2.56 15.37 -2.79
C ALA A 150 -1.89 14.93 -1.49
N ALA A 151 -2.19 15.59 -0.37
CA ALA A 151 -1.67 15.22 0.95
C ALA A 151 -2.04 13.77 1.31
N ARG A 152 -3.30 13.37 1.07
CA ARG A 152 -3.77 12.00 1.29
C ARG A 152 -3.06 10.96 0.42
N ILE A 153 -2.84 11.26 -0.86
CA ILE A 153 -2.09 10.36 -1.76
C ILE A 153 -0.65 10.19 -1.26
N ARG A 154 0.02 11.31 -0.90
CA ARG A 154 1.38 11.30 -0.35
C ARG A 154 1.45 10.49 0.94
N ALA A 155 0.52 10.69 1.87
CA ALA A 155 0.44 9.92 3.10
C ALA A 155 0.29 8.42 2.84
N LYS A 156 -0.59 8.01 1.91
CA LYS A 156 -0.73 6.59 1.53
C LYS A 156 0.53 6.04 0.87
N PHE A 157 1.20 6.82 0.02
CA PHE A 157 2.45 6.42 -0.61
C PHE A 157 3.56 6.18 0.43
N TRP A 158 3.81 7.16 1.31
CA TRP A 158 4.81 7.03 2.38
C TRP A 158 4.45 5.95 3.40
N GLY A 159 3.16 5.79 3.71
CA GLY A 159 2.66 4.68 4.52
C GLY A 159 2.96 3.32 3.91
N ALA A 160 2.82 3.18 2.59
CA ALA A 160 3.19 1.96 1.87
C ALA A 160 4.70 1.68 1.95
N GLN A 161 5.53 2.70 1.74
CA GLN A 161 6.98 2.57 1.91
C GLN A 161 7.33 2.11 3.33
N ASN A 162 6.69 2.70 4.35
CA ASN A 162 6.90 2.32 5.74
C ASN A 162 6.52 0.85 5.98
N ILE A 163 5.39 0.37 5.45
CA ILE A 163 5.01 -1.05 5.58
C ILE A 163 6.08 -1.97 4.98
N THR A 164 6.64 -1.60 3.82
CA THR A 164 7.74 -2.33 3.17
C THR A 164 8.99 -2.40 4.04
N TYR A 165 9.38 -1.29 4.66
CA TYR A 165 10.69 -1.18 5.32
C TYR A 165 10.68 -1.40 6.84
N ARG A 166 9.51 -1.31 7.48
CA ARG A 166 9.30 -1.54 8.92
C ARG A 166 9.97 -2.82 9.44
N PRO A 167 9.97 -3.95 8.71
CA PRO A 167 10.75 -5.13 9.06
C PRO A 167 12.21 -4.87 9.40
N PHE A 168 12.92 -4.09 8.58
CA PHE A 168 14.35 -3.84 8.73
C PHE A 168 14.64 -2.92 9.91
N ILE A 169 13.75 -1.94 10.17
CA ILE A 169 13.80 -1.14 11.40
C ILE A 169 13.72 -2.05 12.63
N ARG A 170 12.76 -2.98 12.65
CA ARG A 170 12.58 -3.92 13.76
C ARG A 170 13.82 -4.81 13.96
N GLN A 171 14.42 -5.30 12.87
CA GLN A 171 15.66 -6.08 12.93
C GLN A 171 16.81 -5.29 13.60
N ILE A 172 17.01 -4.03 13.22
CA ILE A 172 18.06 -3.18 13.80
C ILE A 172 17.80 -2.86 15.28
N LEU A 173 16.55 -2.55 15.64
CA LEU A 173 16.17 -2.30 17.03
C LEU A 173 16.44 -3.54 17.90
N TYR A 174 16.10 -4.72 17.38
CA TYR A 174 16.33 -5.98 18.07
C TYR A 174 17.81 -6.31 18.21
N PHE A 175 18.60 -6.17 17.14
CA PHE A 175 20.05 -6.30 17.17
C PHE A 175 20.67 -5.38 18.24
N SER A 176 20.22 -4.12 18.29
CA SER A 176 20.67 -3.13 19.27
C SER A 176 20.29 -3.50 20.71
N TYR A 177 19.09 -4.07 20.92
CA TYR A 177 18.63 -4.55 22.22
C TYR A 177 19.48 -5.73 22.71
N ASN A 178 19.68 -6.77 21.88
CA ASN A 178 20.46 -7.94 22.24
C ASN A 178 21.92 -7.60 22.54
N ARG A 179 22.50 -6.67 21.78
CA ARG A 179 23.87 -6.20 22.03
C ARG A 179 24.01 -5.52 23.39
N ARG A 180 22.96 -4.88 23.90
CA ARG A 180 22.94 -4.27 25.25
C ARG A 180 22.67 -5.30 26.34
N ASN A 181 21.92 -6.36 26.05
CA ASN A 181 21.46 -7.36 27.01
C ASN A 181 22.18 -8.71 26.88
N ILE A 182 23.52 -8.69 26.91
CA ILE A 182 24.42 -9.85 26.72
C ILE A 182 24.13 -11.04 27.68
N MET A 183 23.37 -10.83 28.76
CA MET A 183 23.10 -11.84 29.80
C MET A 183 21.77 -12.61 29.64
N GLN A 184 20.96 -12.35 28.60
CA GLN A 184 19.74 -13.11 28.34
C GLN A 184 19.86 -13.86 27.02
N SER A 185 19.45 -15.14 27.00
CA SER A 185 19.48 -16.00 25.83
C SER A 185 18.92 -15.26 24.60
N PRO A 186 19.52 -15.41 23.40
CA PRO A 186 19.00 -14.79 22.20
C PRO A 186 17.54 -15.21 22.02
N GLN A 187 16.59 -14.29 22.14
CA GLN A 187 15.23 -14.59 21.74
C GLN A 187 15.26 -14.81 20.22
N ALA A 188 14.78 -15.95 19.74
CA ALA A 188 14.62 -16.13 18.30
C ALA A 188 13.65 -15.05 17.80
N ILE A 189 13.93 -14.48 16.64
CA ILE A 189 13.01 -13.58 15.95
C ILE A 189 11.78 -14.42 15.60
N THR A 190 10.73 -14.36 16.41
CA THR A 190 9.38 -14.65 15.96
C THR A 190 8.75 -13.30 15.61
N GLY A 191 8.74 -12.99 14.32
CA GLY A 191 8.39 -11.65 13.87
C GLY A 191 8.04 -11.59 12.39
N ASP A 192 6.82 -12.07 12.11
CA ASP A 192 5.93 -11.83 10.96
C ASP A 192 6.42 -12.17 9.56
N ILE A 193 7.68 -11.95 9.19
CA ILE A 193 8.18 -12.26 7.85
C ILE A 193 8.68 -13.69 7.76
N SER A 194 8.34 -14.33 6.65
CA SER A 194 8.78 -15.66 6.27
C SER A 194 10.31 -15.76 6.22
N ASN A 195 10.84 -16.70 7.01
CA ASN A 195 12.27 -17.02 7.08
C ASN A 195 12.75 -17.89 5.89
N ASP A 196 12.11 -17.81 4.72
CA ASP A 196 12.43 -18.70 3.58
C ASP A 196 13.65 -18.24 2.77
N GLY A 197 14.26 -17.11 3.14
CA GLY A 197 15.46 -16.54 2.50
C GLY A 197 15.16 -15.49 1.43
N SER A 198 13.89 -15.25 1.08
CA SER A 198 13.49 -14.23 0.09
C SER A 198 13.64 -12.79 0.58
N VAL A 199 13.64 -12.58 1.91
CA VAL A 199 13.81 -11.27 2.56
C VAL A 199 15.16 -11.22 3.27
N PRO A 200 15.93 -10.12 3.17
CA PRO A 200 17.21 -10.00 3.87
C PRO A 200 17.05 -9.98 5.40
N HIS A 201 17.90 -10.76 6.09
CA HIS A 201 17.91 -10.84 7.56
C HIS A 201 19.30 -10.60 8.15
N ILE A 202 19.35 -9.93 9.31
CA ILE A 202 20.58 -9.83 10.10
C ILE A 202 20.96 -11.23 10.59
N ASN A 203 22.19 -11.66 10.32
CA ASN A 203 22.68 -12.95 10.75
C ASN A 203 22.63 -13.06 12.29
N PRO A 204 22.12 -14.15 12.87
CA PRO A 204 22.07 -14.34 14.33
C PRO A 204 23.44 -14.26 15.02
N THR A 205 24.52 -14.51 14.28
CA THR A 205 25.90 -14.45 14.79
C THR A 205 26.52 -13.04 14.70
N ALA A 206 25.85 -12.08 14.08
CA ALA A 206 26.30 -10.70 13.99
C ALA A 206 26.49 -10.10 15.40
N ARG A 207 27.63 -9.43 15.64
CA ARG A 207 27.96 -8.82 16.94
C ARG A 207 28.15 -7.31 16.83
N THR A 208 28.49 -6.84 15.65
CA THR A 208 28.83 -5.45 15.36
C THR A 208 28.02 -4.94 14.18
N VAL A 209 27.92 -3.61 14.04
CA VAL A 209 27.17 -2.98 12.94
C VAL A 209 27.79 -3.32 11.58
N THR A 210 29.10 -3.58 11.53
CA THR A 210 29.81 -3.99 10.31
C THR A 210 29.45 -5.39 9.84
N ASP A 211 28.83 -6.21 10.70
CA ASP A 211 28.35 -7.55 10.33
C ASP A 211 26.95 -7.50 9.67
N ILE A 212 26.30 -6.33 9.66
CA ILE A 212 24.98 -6.13 9.05
C ILE A 212 25.17 -5.83 7.56
N HIS A 213 24.41 -6.54 6.72
CA HIS A 213 24.44 -6.30 5.28
C HIS A 213 24.04 -4.84 4.96
N PRO A 214 24.77 -4.11 4.09
CA PRO A 214 24.51 -2.71 3.81
C PRO A 214 23.07 -2.39 3.38
N SER A 215 22.43 -3.26 2.60
CA SER A 215 21.05 -3.06 2.16
C SER A 215 20.04 -3.03 3.32
N ILE A 216 20.26 -3.80 4.39
CA ILE A 216 19.39 -3.76 5.58
C ILE A 216 19.45 -2.39 6.26
N LEU A 217 20.65 -1.79 6.32
CA LEU A 217 20.83 -0.44 6.86
C LEU A 217 20.17 0.61 5.96
N GLU A 218 20.24 0.45 4.64
CA GLU A 218 19.60 1.32 3.67
C GLU A 218 18.07 1.24 3.75
N TYR A 219 17.51 0.03 3.73
CA TYR A 219 16.07 -0.18 3.89
C TYR A 219 15.55 0.39 5.21
N ALA A 220 16.29 0.23 6.32
CA ALA A 220 15.89 0.83 7.58
C ALA A 220 15.91 2.36 7.54
N LYS A 221 16.91 2.99 6.88
CA LYS A 221 16.92 4.44 6.65
C LYS A 221 15.72 4.88 5.82
N ASN A 222 15.41 4.16 4.74
CA ASN A 222 14.25 4.45 3.89
C ASN A 222 12.95 4.34 4.68
N GLY A 223 12.82 3.33 5.56
CA GLY A 223 11.67 3.19 6.45
C GLY A 223 11.53 4.33 7.46
N ILE A 224 12.63 4.80 8.06
CA ILE A 224 12.59 5.97 8.97
C ILE A 224 12.18 7.22 8.20
N ASN A 225 12.73 7.44 7.01
CA ASN A 225 12.35 8.57 6.16
C ASN A 225 10.86 8.49 5.77
N ALA A 226 10.39 7.31 5.37
CA ALA A 226 8.99 7.07 5.06
C ALA A 226 8.05 7.35 6.24
N LEU A 227 8.43 6.95 7.46
CA LEU A 227 7.69 7.29 8.68
C LEU A 227 7.56 8.81 8.86
N ILE A 228 8.68 9.53 8.78
CA ILE A 228 8.70 11.00 8.90
C ILE A 228 7.79 11.60 7.83
N LYS A 229 8.02 11.26 6.55
CA LYS A 229 7.26 11.82 5.43
C LYS A 229 5.77 11.48 5.47
N SER A 230 5.41 10.31 6.00
CA SER A 230 3.99 9.95 6.16
C SER A 230 3.29 10.86 7.16
N THR A 231 3.97 11.24 8.25
CA THR A 231 3.43 12.20 9.23
C THR A 231 3.43 13.63 8.68
N GLU A 232 4.49 14.00 7.96
CA GLU A 232 4.62 15.34 7.39
C GLU A 232 3.62 15.64 6.28
N ALA A 233 3.04 14.63 5.63
CA ALA A 233 2.22 14.76 4.44
C ALA A 233 1.06 15.77 4.59
N PHE A 234 0.54 15.96 5.82
CA PHE A 234 -0.57 16.86 6.14
C PHE A 234 -0.15 18.20 6.77
N HIS A 235 1.14 18.43 7.04
CA HIS A 235 1.61 19.59 7.83
C HIS A 235 1.36 20.96 7.19
N ASN A 236 1.14 21.04 5.88
CA ASN A 236 0.95 22.30 5.15
C ASN A 236 -0.51 22.56 4.77
N LEU A 237 -1.46 21.80 5.35
CA LEU A 237 -2.88 22.06 5.18
C LEU A 237 -3.30 23.32 5.93
N GLU A 238 -4.28 24.03 5.35
CA GLU A 238 -4.89 25.20 5.98
C GLU A 238 -5.65 24.82 7.26
N ASP A 239 -5.72 25.76 8.21
CA ASP A 239 -6.52 25.61 9.43
C ASP A 239 -8.02 25.72 9.12
N LYS A 240 -8.60 24.61 8.67
CA LYS A 240 -10.04 24.47 8.39
C LYS A 240 -10.52 23.05 8.63
N ARG A 241 -11.83 22.89 8.74
CA ARG A 241 -12.46 21.58 8.90
C ARG A 241 -12.50 20.84 7.57
N PHE A 242 -11.72 19.76 7.46
CA PHE A 242 -11.75 18.86 6.31
C PHE A 242 -12.84 17.78 6.46
N ILE A 243 -13.40 17.36 5.33
CA ILE A 243 -14.26 16.17 5.24
C ILE A 243 -13.35 15.00 4.84
N ILE A 244 -13.32 13.98 5.68
CA ILE A 244 -12.48 12.80 5.51
C ILE A 244 -13.35 11.56 5.60
N THR A 245 -13.05 10.55 4.78
CA THR A 245 -13.81 9.29 4.74
C THR A 245 -13.43 8.33 5.87
N ASN A 246 -12.27 8.57 6.48
CA ASN A 246 -11.75 7.80 7.59
C ASN A 246 -11.10 8.78 8.59
N VAL A 247 -11.65 8.87 9.80
CA VAL A 247 -11.13 9.74 10.86
C VAL A 247 -9.87 9.18 11.48
N PHE A 248 -9.81 7.92 11.89
CA PHE A 248 -8.64 7.43 12.64
C PHE A 248 -7.41 7.33 11.74
N GLY A 249 -7.55 6.80 10.53
CA GLY A 249 -6.45 6.72 9.57
C GLY A 249 -5.95 8.07 9.02
N THR A 250 -6.72 9.16 9.15
CA THR A 250 -6.30 10.50 8.67
C THR A 250 -5.98 11.48 9.79
N ALA A 251 -6.66 11.39 10.94
CA ALA A 251 -6.48 12.30 12.07
C ALA A 251 -5.36 11.86 13.03
N HIS A 252 -4.94 10.59 12.97
CA HIS A 252 -3.81 10.07 13.74
C HIS A 252 -2.55 9.80 12.89
N ALA A 253 -2.58 10.19 11.61
CA ALA A 253 -1.43 10.13 10.71
C ALA A 253 -0.41 11.22 11.03
#